data_AF-A0A3M1P6P1-F1
#
_entry.id   AF-A0A3M1P6P1-F1
#
_cell.length_a   1.000
_cell.length_b   1.000
_cell.length_c   1.000
_cell.angle_alpha   90.00
_cell.angle_beta   90.00
_cell.angle_gamma   90.00
#
_symmetry.space_group_name_H-M   'P 1'
#
loop_
_entity.id
_entity.type
_entity.pdbx_description
1 polymer ?
#
loop_
_entity_poly.entity_id
_entity_poly.type
_entity_poly.pdbx_seq_one_letter_code
_entity_poly.pdbx_strand_id
1 'polypeptide(L)'
;MIYVFTAVTTAFALWRAGRRLRFFLHLFQLEGYKPAGYLKWLRSHAGDVLFRRSHLLGLVLLLLAAVGYHVLAAPTLTTLLVLPAWAVAFASSRRYRRDREKKPLALTHRMQRLVAVSALLAFGPVLAGTVIGLRHAGLAGFLPYLGGLYLADLLAPLWVWLAGWLLQPVERSFQEGFKRRARRHLARRPDLTIVGVTGSYGKTSVKFIIAELLGQRYHVLATPGSYNTPMGICLVVNNQLRPEHQVLVLEYGIRHPGDIRELCAIARPDVAVITTVGVAHLETMGSIENIAQEKGSLITHMKPGGPVVLNVDDPRVAAMAERATGRVWRVSVEGHPNADITARDLQYGPDGTTFTVRDEEGHEAVFRTKLLGRHNVLNILLGVAVGRSMGLRLRQMAHAAARLQPVAHRLQLRQEGPITVIDDAFNSNPVGARNAVEILGRFTTGRRIIVTPGMIELGPRQEEENRLFGHHIAANVDLALLVGEAQTAPIREGLREAGFPDEKVRVVRSLFEAKDFLTTYLRPGDVVLYENDLPDQYDEA
;
A
#
# COMPACT_ATOMS: atom_id res chain seq x y z
N MET A 1 -38.93 -7.09 38.78
CA MET A 1 -38.69 -7.77 37.47
C MET A 1 -38.65 -6.80 36.30
N ILE A 2 -39.61 -5.89 36.13
CA ILE A 2 -39.69 -5.00 34.95
C ILE A 2 -38.46 -4.09 34.78
N TYR A 3 -37.96 -3.49 35.85
CA TYR A 3 -36.73 -2.67 35.84
C TYR A 3 -35.49 -3.46 35.40
N VAL A 4 -35.46 -4.77 35.67
CA VAL A 4 -34.38 -5.66 35.22
C VAL A 4 -34.47 -5.86 33.70
N PHE A 5 -35.67 -6.09 33.16
CA PHE A 5 -35.86 -6.21 31.71
C PHE A 5 -35.51 -4.92 30.97
N THR A 6 -35.95 -3.76 31.45
CA THR A 6 -35.58 -2.47 30.82
C THR A 6 -34.08 -2.23 30.85
N ALA A 7 -33.40 -2.56 31.96
CA ALA A 7 -31.95 -2.43 32.07
C ALA A 7 -31.21 -3.38 31.11
N VAL A 8 -31.63 -4.64 31.04
CA VAL A 8 -31.06 -5.65 30.14
C VAL A 8 -31.27 -5.27 28.68
N THR A 9 -32.49 -4.88 28.28
CA THR A 9 -32.80 -4.45 26.91
C THR A 9 -31.98 -3.22 26.52
N THR A 10 -31.85 -2.25 27.43
CA THR A 10 -31.01 -1.06 27.24
C THR A 10 -29.55 -1.42 27.04
N ALA A 11 -28.99 -2.28 27.91
CA ALA A 11 -27.60 -2.71 27.83
C ALA A 11 -27.31 -3.41 26.49
N PHE A 12 -28.19 -4.32 26.04
CA PHE A 12 -28.04 -4.98 24.74
C PHE A 12 -28.16 -4.02 23.55
N ALA A 13 -29.10 -3.08 23.61
CA ALA A 13 -29.27 -2.07 22.56
C ALA A 13 -28.05 -1.15 22.44
N LEU A 14 -27.53 -0.65 23.58
CA LEU A 14 -26.31 0.17 23.64
C LEU A 14 -25.08 -0.62 23.18
N TRP A 15 -24.91 -1.85 23.66
CA TRP A 15 -23.80 -2.72 23.26
C TRP A 15 -23.78 -2.94 21.74
N ARG A 16 -24.94 -3.22 21.14
CA ARG A 16 -25.05 -3.41 19.70
C ARG A 16 -24.81 -2.11 18.93
N ALA A 17 -25.43 -1.01 19.33
CA ALA A 17 -25.24 0.28 18.69
C ALA A 17 -23.75 0.69 18.71
N GLY A 18 -23.07 0.48 19.83
CA GLY A 18 -21.62 0.69 19.95
C GLY A 18 -20.79 -0.22 19.03
N ARG A 19 -21.14 -1.52 18.94
CA ARG A 19 -20.49 -2.47 18.01
C ARG A 19 -20.67 -2.06 16.55
N ARG A 20 -21.87 -1.66 16.17
CA ARG A 20 -22.20 -1.24 14.81
C ARG A 20 -21.51 0.08 14.46
N LEU A 21 -21.50 1.05 15.38
CA LEU A 21 -20.76 2.29 15.23
C LEU A 21 -19.27 2.04 15.04
N ARG A 22 -18.67 1.18 15.88
CA ARG A 22 -17.26 0.77 15.76
C ARG A 22 -16.95 0.15 14.40
N PHE A 23 -17.83 -0.72 13.89
CA PHE A 23 -17.68 -1.33 12.57
C PHE A 23 -17.62 -0.27 11.46
N PHE A 24 -18.53 0.71 11.47
CA PHE A 24 -18.55 1.77 10.46
C PHE A 24 -17.40 2.78 10.61
N LEU A 25 -16.96 3.06 11.84
CA LEU A 25 -15.75 3.85 12.09
C LEU A 25 -14.49 3.17 11.51
N HIS A 26 -14.39 1.86 11.68
CA HIS A 26 -13.30 1.07 11.11
C HIS A 26 -13.32 1.10 9.59
N LEU A 27 -14.49 0.92 8.99
CA LEU A 27 -14.66 1.04 7.56
C LEU A 27 -14.31 2.45 7.05
N PHE A 28 -14.72 3.51 7.77
CA PHE A 28 -14.37 4.88 7.42
C PHE A 28 -12.84 5.12 7.46
N GLN A 29 -12.14 4.48 8.41
CA GLN A 29 -10.66 4.46 8.45
C GLN A 29 -10.07 3.74 7.22
N LEU A 30 -10.63 2.59 6.82
CA LEU A 30 -10.18 1.83 5.66
C LEU A 30 -10.37 2.62 4.35
N GLU A 31 -11.46 3.38 4.24
CA GLU A 31 -11.75 4.30 3.12
C GLU A 31 -10.96 5.63 3.20
N GLY A 32 -9.90 5.68 4.02
CA GLY A 32 -8.99 6.82 4.09
C GLY A 32 -9.60 8.08 4.68
N TYR A 33 -10.67 7.95 5.47
CA TYR A 33 -11.40 9.05 6.11
C TYR A 33 -11.95 10.10 5.14
N LYS A 34 -12.37 9.67 3.94
CA LYS A 34 -12.97 10.53 2.92
C LYS A 34 -14.49 10.31 2.87
N PRO A 35 -15.33 11.31 3.24
CA PRO A 35 -16.78 11.13 3.22
C PRO A 35 -17.36 10.70 1.87
N ALA A 36 -16.82 11.20 0.75
CA ALA A 36 -17.26 10.80 -0.58
C ALA A 36 -16.92 9.34 -0.93
N GLY A 37 -15.70 8.89 -0.60
CA GLY A 37 -15.28 7.50 -0.82
C GLY A 37 -16.09 6.53 0.03
N TYR A 38 -16.27 6.86 1.31
CA TYR A 38 -17.13 6.11 2.21
C TYR A 38 -18.58 6.01 1.69
N LEU A 39 -19.14 7.12 1.18
CA LEU A 39 -20.49 7.11 0.62
C LEU A 39 -20.59 6.26 -0.67
N LYS A 40 -19.56 6.31 -1.54
CA LYS A 40 -19.46 5.43 -2.73
C LYS A 40 -19.46 3.97 -2.30
N TRP A 41 -18.66 3.61 -1.29
CA TRP A 41 -18.61 2.26 -0.75
C TRP A 41 -19.94 1.82 -0.13
N LEU A 42 -20.59 2.68 0.65
CA LEU A 42 -21.89 2.38 1.27
C LEU A 42 -22.96 2.09 0.22
N ARG A 43 -22.94 2.81 -0.91
CA ARG A 43 -23.88 2.60 -2.02
C ARG A 43 -23.66 1.26 -2.70
N SER A 44 -22.40 0.85 -2.92
CA SER A 44 -22.10 -0.44 -3.55
C SER A 44 -22.37 -1.65 -2.65
N HIS A 45 -22.46 -1.45 -1.33
CA HIS A 45 -22.68 -2.52 -0.34
C HIS A 45 -23.97 -2.34 0.49
N ALA A 46 -24.93 -1.58 -0.04
CA ALA A 46 -26.13 -1.19 0.68
C ALA A 46 -26.95 -2.41 1.18
N GLY A 47 -27.11 -3.43 0.33
CA GLY A 47 -27.90 -4.63 0.62
C GLY A 47 -27.34 -5.50 1.75
N ASP A 48 -26.01 -5.58 1.87
CA ASP A 48 -25.36 -6.51 2.82
C ASP A 48 -25.06 -5.85 4.17
N VAL A 49 -24.93 -4.52 4.20
CA VAL A 49 -24.31 -3.81 5.33
C VAL A 49 -25.26 -2.84 6.03
N LEU A 50 -26.11 -2.12 5.26
CA LEU A 50 -27.00 -1.10 5.81
C LEU A 50 -28.21 -1.72 6.52
N PHE A 51 -28.94 -2.62 5.86
CA PHE A 51 -30.14 -3.22 6.44
C PHE A 51 -29.87 -4.67 6.87
N ARG A 52 -30.20 -4.99 8.12
CA ARG A 52 -30.10 -6.37 8.63
C ARG A 52 -31.48 -6.87 9.02
N ARG A 53 -31.69 -8.19 8.95
CA ARG A 53 -32.93 -8.84 9.40
C ARG A 53 -33.35 -8.43 10.81
N SER A 54 -32.39 -8.19 11.70
CA SER A 54 -32.66 -7.71 13.06
C SER A 54 -33.14 -6.25 13.14
N HIS A 55 -32.83 -5.39 12.16
CA HIS A 55 -33.42 -4.05 12.07
C HIS A 55 -34.87 -4.10 11.58
N LEU A 56 -35.18 -5.03 10.65
CA LEU A 56 -36.55 -5.28 10.23
C LEU A 56 -37.38 -5.80 11.41
N LEU A 57 -36.85 -6.76 12.16
CA LEU A 57 -37.48 -7.28 13.37
C LEU A 57 -37.69 -6.18 14.43
N GLY A 58 -36.69 -5.33 14.67
CA GLY A 58 -36.83 -4.18 15.57
C GLY A 58 -37.91 -3.19 15.11
N LEU A 59 -37.97 -2.89 13.81
CA LEU A 59 -39.01 -2.02 13.25
C LEU A 59 -40.41 -2.62 13.46
N VAL A 60 -40.58 -3.90 13.15
CA VAL A 60 -41.85 -4.62 13.36
C VAL A 60 -42.26 -4.59 14.83
N LEU A 61 -41.33 -4.82 15.76
CA LEU A 61 -41.62 -4.75 17.19
C LEU A 61 -42.05 -3.35 17.63
N LEU A 62 -41.41 -2.28 17.15
CA LEU A 62 -41.84 -0.90 17.45
C LEU A 62 -43.22 -0.57 16.86
N LEU A 63 -43.50 -1.03 15.64
CA LEU A 63 -44.79 -0.82 14.98
C LEU A 63 -45.91 -1.57 15.71
N LEU A 64 -45.69 -2.83 16.11
CA LEU A 64 -46.64 -3.59 16.92
C LEU A 64 -46.87 -2.92 18.27
N ALA A 65 -45.82 -2.36 18.89
CA ALA A 65 -45.95 -1.61 20.12
C ALA A 65 -46.80 -0.34 19.95
N ALA A 66 -46.60 0.40 18.86
CA ALA A 66 -47.36 1.60 18.53
C ALA A 66 -48.84 1.27 18.21
N VAL A 67 -49.10 0.20 17.45
CA VAL A 67 -50.46 -0.29 17.18
C VAL A 67 -51.13 -0.70 18.49
N GLY A 68 -50.45 -1.46 19.35
CA GLY A 68 -51.02 -1.85 20.64
C GLY A 68 -51.24 -0.67 21.59
N TYR A 69 -50.44 0.39 21.47
CA TYR A 69 -50.63 1.64 22.20
C TYR A 69 -51.89 2.38 21.74
N HIS A 70 -52.05 2.59 20.43
CA HIS A 70 -53.12 3.43 19.86
C HIS A 70 -54.42 2.70 19.58
N VAL A 71 -54.38 1.42 19.21
CA VAL A 71 -55.54 0.64 18.76
C VAL A 71 -56.11 -0.22 19.88
N LEU A 72 -55.24 -0.86 20.67
CA LEU A 72 -55.66 -1.80 21.71
C LEU A 72 -55.81 -1.15 23.09
N ALA A 73 -55.44 0.14 23.24
CA ALA A 73 -55.42 0.87 24.51
C ALA A 73 -54.72 0.10 25.66
N ALA A 74 -53.76 -0.77 25.33
CA ALA A 74 -53.10 -1.69 26.27
C ALA A 74 -51.58 -1.44 26.33
N PRO A 75 -51.13 -0.23 26.68
CA PRO A 75 -49.76 0.22 26.47
C PRO A 75 -48.74 -0.47 27.39
N THR A 76 -49.17 -0.91 28.57
CA THR A 76 -48.33 -1.63 29.53
C THR A 76 -48.06 -3.05 29.06
N LEU A 77 -49.10 -3.76 28.60
CA LEU A 77 -48.99 -5.14 28.11
C LEU A 77 -48.11 -5.22 26.86
N THR A 78 -48.30 -4.28 25.92
CA THR A 78 -47.52 -4.25 24.68
C THR A 78 -46.04 -3.97 24.94
N THR A 79 -45.73 -3.06 25.86
CA THR A 79 -44.36 -2.79 26.28
C THR A 79 -43.71 -4.01 26.95
N LEU A 80 -44.45 -4.73 27.80
CA LEU A 80 -43.95 -5.93 28.48
C LEU A 80 -43.63 -7.09 27.51
N LEU A 81 -44.34 -7.19 26.39
CA LEU A 81 -44.07 -8.18 25.34
C LEU A 81 -42.90 -7.76 24.43
N VAL A 82 -42.77 -6.47 24.14
CA VAL A 82 -41.74 -5.93 23.23
C VAL A 82 -40.35 -5.95 23.86
N LEU A 83 -40.23 -5.66 25.16
CA LEU A 83 -38.97 -5.63 25.90
C LEU A 83 -38.11 -6.92 25.77
N PRO A 84 -38.63 -8.12 26.10
CA PRO A 84 -37.89 -9.36 25.97
C PRO A 84 -37.68 -9.76 24.51
N ALA A 85 -38.67 -9.53 23.63
CA ALA A 85 -38.54 -9.79 22.19
C ALA A 85 -37.42 -8.94 21.58
N TRP A 86 -37.27 -7.69 22.00
CA TRP A 86 -36.17 -6.80 21.62
C TRP A 86 -34.82 -7.34 22.07
N ALA A 87 -34.70 -7.73 23.34
CA ALA A 87 -33.45 -8.27 23.87
C ALA A 87 -32.99 -9.51 23.08
N VAL A 88 -33.91 -10.41 22.75
CA VAL A 88 -33.64 -11.62 21.94
C VAL A 88 -33.27 -11.27 20.50
N ALA A 89 -34.02 -10.38 19.86
CA ALA A 89 -33.77 -9.92 18.49
C ALA A 89 -32.36 -9.29 18.32
N PHE A 90 -31.84 -8.69 19.39
CA PHE A 90 -30.57 -7.97 19.38
C PHE A 90 -29.38 -8.78 19.95
N ALA A 91 -29.64 -9.80 20.78
CA ALA A 91 -28.63 -10.73 21.28
C ALA A 91 -28.02 -11.63 20.18
N SER A 92 -28.77 -11.93 19.11
CA SER A 92 -28.37 -12.86 18.03
C SER A 92 -27.29 -12.34 17.07
N SER A 93 -26.61 -11.23 17.36
CA SER A 93 -25.65 -10.57 16.45
C SER A 93 -24.28 -11.28 16.32
N ARG A 94 -24.28 -12.62 16.25
CA ARG A 94 -23.12 -13.53 16.12
C ARG A 94 -22.14 -13.15 15.00
N ARG A 95 -22.55 -12.37 13.99
CA ARG A 95 -21.70 -11.97 12.84
C ARG A 95 -20.72 -10.81 13.08
N TYR A 96 -20.71 -10.17 14.25
CA TYR A 96 -19.61 -9.27 14.62
C TYR A 96 -18.38 -10.02 15.18
N ARG A 97 -18.45 -11.36 15.31
CA ARG A 97 -17.28 -12.24 15.35
C ARG A 97 -16.94 -12.55 13.90
N ARG A 98 -15.99 -11.82 13.33
CA ARG A 98 -15.24 -12.34 12.19
C ARG A 98 -13.76 -12.15 12.49
N ASP A 99 -13.06 -13.23 12.20
CA ASP A 99 -11.70 -13.56 12.60
C ASP A 99 -10.67 -12.59 12.00
N ARG A 100 -9.64 -12.29 12.80
CA ARG A 100 -8.40 -11.55 12.46
C ARG A 100 -8.55 -10.50 11.33
N GLU A 101 -8.93 -9.28 11.72
CA GLU A 101 -8.83 -8.11 10.83
C GLU A 101 -7.37 -7.93 10.36
N LYS A 102 -7.09 -7.98 9.05
CA LYS A 102 -5.74 -7.74 8.48
C LYS A 102 -5.13 -6.40 8.93
N LYS A 103 -5.97 -5.39 9.22
CA LYS A 103 -5.57 -4.11 9.83
C LYS A 103 -6.59 -3.68 10.89
N PRO A 104 -6.22 -3.65 12.19
CA PRO A 104 -7.14 -3.28 13.25
C PRO A 104 -7.52 -1.79 13.21
N LEU A 105 -8.67 -1.46 13.80
CA LEU A 105 -9.04 -0.08 14.09
C LEU A 105 -7.95 0.60 14.95
N ALA A 106 -7.37 1.68 14.46
CA ALA A 106 -6.30 2.41 15.14
C ALA A 106 -6.89 3.64 15.85
N LEU A 107 -6.78 3.67 17.18
CA LEU A 107 -7.29 4.78 18.01
C LEU A 107 -6.35 6.00 17.99
N THR A 108 -6.18 6.59 16.81
CA THR A 108 -5.47 7.86 16.62
C THR A 108 -6.29 9.03 17.20
N HIS A 109 -5.67 10.20 17.45
CA HIS A 109 -6.40 11.40 17.87
C HIS A 109 -7.52 11.81 16.89
N ARG A 110 -7.31 11.59 15.59
CA ARG A 110 -8.35 11.79 14.57
C ARG A 110 -9.52 10.83 14.76
N MET A 111 -9.23 9.55 14.99
CA MET A 111 -10.26 8.55 15.25
C MET A 111 -10.99 8.84 16.57
N GLN A 112 -10.30 9.28 17.62
CA GLN A 112 -10.93 9.68 18.89
C GLN A 112 -11.94 10.81 18.70
N ARG A 113 -11.60 11.85 17.93
CA ARG A 113 -12.55 12.93 17.57
C ARG A 113 -13.74 12.37 16.78
N LEU A 114 -13.49 11.51 15.80
CA LEU A 114 -14.55 10.91 14.99
C LEU A 114 -15.49 10.06 15.83
N VAL A 115 -14.96 9.23 16.75
CA VAL A 115 -15.74 8.46 17.72
C VAL A 115 -16.60 9.38 18.57
N ALA A 116 -16.01 10.43 19.15
CA ALA A 116 -16.72 11.36 20.02
C ALA A 116 -17.88 12.07 19.29
N VAL A 117 -17.63 12.62 18.11
CA VAL A 117 -18.68 13.31 17.32
C VAL A 117 -19.73 12.32 16.82
N SER A 118 -19.34 11.12 16.37
CA SER A 118 -20.32 10.12 15.92
C SER A 118 -21.20 9.62 17.07
N ALA A 119 -20.63 9.43 18.26
CA ALA A 119 -21.36 9.06 19.47
C ALA A 119 -22.32 10.18 19.90
N LEU A 120 -21.88 11.44 19.84
CA LEU A 120 -22.72 12.60 20.13
C LEU A 120 -23.92 12.71 19.17
N LEU A 121 -23.68 12.52 17.87
CA LEU A 121 -24.76 12.48 16.86
C LEU A 121 -25.73 11.33 17.10
N ALA A 122 -25.22 10.14 17.42
CA ALA A 122 -26.02 8.97 17.73
C ALA A 122 -26.82 9.12 19.05
N PHE A 123 -26.35 9.96 19.98
CA PHE A 123 -27.05 10.26 21.23
C PHE A 123 -28.29 11.14 21.02
N GLY A 124 -28.33 11.97 19.97
CA GLY A 124 -29.46 12.86 19.67
C GLY A 124 -30.82 12.15 19.61
N PRO A 125 -30.99 11.10 18.79
CA PRO A 125 -32.23 10.31 18.74
C PRO A 125 -32.59 9.65 20.08
N VAL A 126 -31.58 9.20 20.86
CA VAL A 126 -31.80 8.59 22.18
C VAL A 126 -32.33 9.63 23.16
N LEU A 127 -31.76 10.82 23.17
CA LEU A 127 -32.21 11.94 24.00
C LEU A 127 -33.64 12.37 23.60
N ALA A 128 -33.91 12.53 22.32
CA ALA A 128 -35.25 12.86 21.82
C ALA A 128 -36.28 11.80 22.22
N GLY A 129 -35.96 10.52 22.02
CA GLY A 129 -36.79 9.39 22.46
C GLY A 129 -37.02 9.39 23.97
N THR A 130 -36.01 9.72 24.77
CA THR A 130 -36.14 9.85 26.23
C THR A 130 -37.09 10.98 26.60
N VAL A 131 -36.92 12.17 26.02
CA VAL A 131 -37.78 13.35 26.30
C VAL A 131 -39.23 13.10 25.90
N ILE A 132 -39.46 12.45 24.75
CA ILE A 132 -40.81 12.04 24.33
C ILE A 132 -41.36 10.99 25.29
N GLY A 133 -40.54 10.02 25.68
CA GLY A 133 -40.89 8.96 26.63
C GLY A 133 -41.37 9.50 27.98
N LEU A 134 -40.71 10.53 28.51
CA LEU A 134 -41.07 11.18 29.77
C LEU A 134 -42.47 11.83 29.76
N ARG A 135 -43.06 12.07 28.58
CA ARG A 135 -44.43 12.61 28.44
C ARG A 135 -45.51 11.54 28.57
N HIS A 136 -45.14 10.26 28.62
CA HIS A 136 -46.06 9.13 28.68
C HIS A 136 -46.06 8.50 30.06
N ALA A 137 -47.24 8.15 30.58
CA ALA A 137 -47.36 7.50 31.88
C ALA A 137 -46.94 6.02 31.82
N GLY A 138 -46.28 5.55 32.89
CA GLY A 138 -45.92 4.15 33.06
C GLY A 138 -44.92 3.62 32.03
N LEU A 139 -45.01 2.34 31.70
CA LEU A 139 -44.02 1.65 30.86
C LEU A 139 -44.04 2.11 29.40
N ALA A 140 -45.13 2.71 28.94
CA ALA A 140 -45.28 3.17 27.57
C ALA A 140 -44.20 4.18 27.15
N GLY A 141 -43.69 4.98 28.10
CA GLY A 141 -42.60 5.93 27.88
C GLY A 141 -41.28 5.27 27.44
N PHE A 142 -41.14 3.95 27.62
CA PHE A 142 -39.97 3.21 27.17
C PHE A 142 -39.95 2.96 25.65
N LEU A 143 -41.09 3.01 24.96
CA LEU A 143 -41.16 2.76 23.52
C LEU A 143 -40.49 3.86 22.68
N PRO A 144 -40.74 5.17 22.93
CA PRO A 144 -39.98 6.24 22.26
C PRO A 144 -38.48 6.18 22.56
N TYR A 145 -38.10 5.81 23.79
CA TYR A 145 -36.69 5.60 24.17
C TYR A 145 -36.03 4.47 23.36
N LEU A 146 -36.69 3.32 23.25
CA LEU A 146 -36.24 2.22 22.38
C LEU A 146 -36.17 2.62 20.90
N GLY A 147 -37.13 3.43 20.43
CA GLY A 147 -37.09 4.03 19.10
C GLY A 147 -35.84 4.90 18.88
N GLY A 148 -35.46 5.69 19.88
CA GLY A 148 -34.21 6.46 19.87
C GLY A 148 -32.97 5.59 19.76
N LEU A 149 -32.89 4.51 20.56
CA LEU A 149 -31.80 3.52 20.49
C LEU A 149 -31.77 2.78 19.14
N TYR A 150 -32.93 2.47 18.57
CA TYR A 150 -33.07 1.87 17.26
C TYR A 150 -32.51 2.78 16.15
N LEU A 151 -32.85 4.07 16.18
CA LEU A 151 -32.32 5.04 15.21
C LEU A 151 -30.82 5.24 15.38
N ALA A 152 -30.29 5.24 16.61
CA ALA A 152 -28.86 5.29 16.88
C ALA A 152 -28.11 4.11 16.23
N ASP A 153 -28.64 2.88 16.33
CA ASP A 153 -28.09 1.68 15.69
C ASP A 153 -28.27 1.71 14.15
N LEU A 154 -29.49 1.94 13.67
CA LEU A 154 -29.83 1.89 12.25
C LEU A 154 -29.00 2.89 11.44
N LEU A 155 -28.95 4.14 11.92
CA LEU A 155 -28.30 5.28 11.25
C LEU A 155 -26.82 5.42 11.60
N ALA A 156 -26.20 4.46 12.30
CA ALA A 156 -24.75 4.41 12.53
C ALA A 156 -23.87 4.78 11.32
N PRO A 157 -24.10 4.27 10.09
CA PRO A 157 -23.29 4.68 8.93
C PRO A 157 -23.45 6.17 8.59
N LEU A 158 -24.66 6.72 8.75
CA LEU A 158 -24.93 8.13 8.53
C LEU A 158 -24.26 9.02 9.59
N TRP A 159 -24.27 8.60 10.86
CA TRP A 159 -23.59 9.33 11.95
C TRP A 159 -22.09 9.42 11.72
N VAL A 160 -21.45 8.33 11.28
CA VAL A 160 -20.02 8.33 10.95
C VAL A 160 -19.73 9.22 9.75
N TRP A 161 -20.55 9.15 8.69
CA TRP A 161 -20.40 10.01 7.53
C TRP A 161 -20.55 11.50 7.88
N LEU A 162 -21.60 11.85 8.63
CA LEU A 162 -21.89 13.22 9.05
C LEU A 162 -20.81 13.75 10.00
N ALA A 163 -20.34 12.95 10.96
CA ALA A 163 -19.21 13.30 11.81
C ALA A 163 -17.95 13.57 10.99
N GLY A 164 -17.66 12.71 10.00
CA GLY A 164 -16.54 12.89 9.07
C GLY A 164 -16.65 14.16 8.23
N TRP A 165 -17.86 14.56 7.84
CA TRP A 165 -18.13 15.81 7.13
C TRP A 165 -17.98 17.04 8.04
N LEU A 166 -18.59 17.02 9.24
CA LEU A 166 -18.51 18.11 10.23
C LEU A 166 -17.09 18.36 10.71
N LEU A 167 -16.26 17.31 10.83
CA LEU A 167 -14.88 17.42 11.27
C LEU A 167 -13.92 17.88 10.16
N GLN A 168 -14.33 17.95 8.90
CA GLN A 168 -13.45 18.39 7.80
C GLN A 168 -12.71 19.72 8.06
N PRO A 169 -13.37 20.82 8.48
CA PRO A 169 -12.68 22.07 8.76
C PRO A 169 -11.64 21.94 9.88
N VAL A 170 -11.95 21.17 10.92
CA VAL A 170 -11.04 20.90 12.04
C VAL A 170 -9.82 20.11 11.57
N GLU A 171 -10.03 19.03 10.81
CA GLU A 171 -8.94 18.22 10.25
C GLU A 171 -8.07 19.04 9.29
N ARG A 172 -8.67 19.87 8.43
CA ARG A 172 -7.94 20.78 7.54
C ARG A 172 -7.09 21.77 8.32
N SER A 173 -7.62 22.34 9.41
CA SER A 173 -6.87 23.26 10.27
C SER A 173 -5.65 22.59 10.90
N PHE A 174 -5.81 21.36 11.40
CA PHE A 174 -4.68 20.57 11.92
C PHE A 174 -3.64 20.28 10.82
N GLN A 175 -4.07 19.79 9.66
CA GLN A 175 -3.17 19.50 8.53
C GLN A 175 -2.40 20.75 8.10
N GLU A 176 -3.06 21.91 8.00
CA GLU A 176 -2.40 23.15 7.62
C GLU A 176 -1.45 23.65 8.72
N GLY A 177 -1.79 23.44 10.00
CA GLY A 177 -0.86 23.67 11.11
C GLY A 177 0.44 22.88 10.99
N PHE A 178 0.34 21.59 10.68
CA PHE A 178 1.50 20.72 10.43
C PHE A 178 2.32 21.17 9.22
N LYS A 179 1.66 21.54 8.11
CA LYS A 179 2.31 22.06 6.90
C LYS A 179 3.05 23.37 7.19
N ARG A 180 2.41 24.32 7.90
CA ARG A 180 3.05 25.59 8.31
C ARG A 180 4.28 25.34 9.18
N ARG A 181 4.20 24.40 10.14
CA ARG A 181 5.35 24.03 10.97
C ARG A 181 6.49 23.44 10.13
N ALA A 182 6.19 22.55 9.19
CA ALA A 182 7.19 21.94 8.32
C ALA A 182 7.89 22.99 7.44
N ARG A 183 7.11 23.88 6.80
CA ARG A 183 7.63 25.01 6.03
C ARG A 183 8.56 25.91 6.88
N ARG A 184 8.19 26.20 8.13
CA ARG A 184 9.03 26.99 9.05
C ARG A 184 10.34 26.28 9.40
N HIS A 185 10.32 24.96 9.63
CA HIS A 185 11.55 24.20 9.86
C HIS A 185 12.48 24.24 8.65
N LEU A 186 11.95 24.05 7.44
CA LEU A 186 12.73 24.10 6.20
C LEU A 186 13.25 25.52 5.90
N ALA A 187 12.44 26.56 6.12
CA ALA A 187 12.85 27.94 5.90
C ALA A 187 14.00 28.39 6.82
N ARG A 188 14.15 27.75 7.99
CA ARG A 188 15.28 27.97 8.91
C ARG A 188 16.55 27.20 8.53
N ARG A 189 16.50 26.41 7.45
CA ARG A 189 17.59 25.56 6.96
C ARG A 189 17.89 25.86 5.48
N PRO A 190 18.35 27.09 5.15
CA PRO A 190 18.69 27.43 3.77
C PRO A 190 19.91 26.64 3.23
N ASP A 191 20.70 26.06 4.13
CA ASP A 191 21.84 25.18 3.88
C ASP A 191 21.44 23.75 3.47
N LEU A 192 20.18 23.36 3.70
CA LEU A 192 19.69 22.01 3.44
C LEU A 192 19.35 21.82 1.96
N THR A 193 20.00 20.84 1.32
CA THR A 193 19.65 20.42 -0.05
C THR A 193 18.50 19.42 -0.01
N ILE A 194 17.41 19.71 -0.71
CA ILE A 194 16.24 18.83 -0.81
C ILE A 194 16.25 18.10 -2.15
N VAL A 195 16.29 16.77 -2.12
CA VAL A 195 16.18 15.91 -3.31
C VAL A 195 14.76 15.36 -3.39
N GLY A 196 14.03 15.69 -4.46
CA GLY A 196 12.69 15.20 -4.70
C GLY A 196 12.64 14.10 -5.74
N VAL A 197 12.11 12.93 -5.37
CA VAL A 197 12.02 11.75 -6.25
C VAL A 197 10.56 11.45 -6.59
N THR A 198 10.22 11.36 -7.87
CA THR A 198 8.92 10.88 -8.34
C THR A 198 9.05 9.83 -9.46
N GLY A 199 7.94 9.14 -9.75
CA GLY A 199 7.91 7.99 -10.65
C GLY A 199 6.70 7.10 -10.43
N SER A 200 6.34 6.27 -11.40
CA SER A 200 5.33 5.21 -11.20
C SER A 200 5.93 4.10 -10.34
N TYR A 201 7.17 3.69 -10.65
CA TYR A 201 7.90 2.63 -9.94
C TYR A 201 9.28 3.14 -9.47
N GLY A 202 9.99 2.38 -8.64
CA GLY A 202 11.38 2.68 -8.23
C GLY A 202 11.56 3.83 -7.23
N LYS A 203 10.58 4.71 -7.01
CA LYS A 203 10.66 5.88 -6.10
C LYS A 203 11.30 5.59 -4.73
N THR A 204 10.73 4.63 -4.00
CA THR A 204 11.18 4.29 -2.65
C THR A 204 12.59 3.72 -2.66
N SER A 205 12.91 2.85 -3.63
CA SER A 205 14.25 2.28 -3.81
C SER A 205 15.29 3.37 -4.12
N VAL A 206 15.01 4.23 -5.11
CA VAL A 206 15.88 5.35 -5.50
C VAL A 206 16.14 6.30 -4.34
N LYS A 207 15.12 6.63 -3.54
CA LYS A 207 15.30 7.45 -2.33
C LYS A 207 16.31 6.83 -1.35
N PHE A 208 16.18 5.55 -1.04
CA PHE A 208 17.11 4.88 -0.11
C PHE A 208 18.51 4.73 -0.72
N ILE A 209 18.60 4.46 -2.02
CA ILE A 209 19.86 4.43 -2.75
C ILE A 209 20.56 5.79 -2.68
N ILE A 210 19.86 6.88 -3.00
CA ILE A 210 20.40 8.25 -2.90
C ILE A 210 20.90 8.51 -1.48
N ALA A 211 20.13 8.10 -0.46
CA ALA A 211 20.53 8.30 0.93
C ALA A 211 21.82 7.55 1.29
N GLU A 212 21.96 6.29 0.88
CA GLU A 212 23.16 5.48 1.13
C GLU A 212 24.39 6.04 0.38
N LEU A 213 24.23 6.41 -0.89
CA LEU A 213 25.31 6.94 -1.72
C LEU A 213 25.80 8.30 -1.20
N LEU A 214 24.87 9.23 -0.92
CA LEU A 214 25.20 10.55 -0.39
C LEU A 214 25.71 10.50 1.05
N GLY A 215 25.32 9.47 1.81
CA GLY A 215 25.78 9.21 3.18
C GLY A 215 27.30 9.05 3.33
N GLN A 216 28.04 8.86 2.23
CA GLN A 216 29.50 8.88 2.23
C GLN A 216 30.13 10.24 2.50
N ARG A 217 29.38 11.32 2.26
CA ARG A 217 29.88 12.70 2.37
C ARG A 217 28.97 13.58 3.21
N TYR A 218 27.68 13.30 3.22
CA TYR A 218 26.67 14.15 3.83
C TYR A 218 25.90 13.43 4.92
N HIS A 219 25.44 14.17 5.92
CA HIS A 219 24.41 13.67 6.82
C HIS A 219 23.05 13.72 6.12
N VAL A 220 22.51 12.57 5.73
CA VAL A 220 21.29 12.46 4.94
C VAL A 220 20.10 12.02 5.78
N LEU A 221 18.97 12.70 5.64
CA LEU A 221 17.67 12.24 6.10
C LEU A 221 16.82 11.82 4.90
N ALA A 222 16.34 10.60 4.87
CA ALA A 222 15.34 10.13 3.91
C ALA A 222 14.02 9.83 4.62
N THR A 223 12.88 10.01 3.95
CA THR A 223 11.61 9.59 4.55
C THR A 223 11.58 8.07 4.80
N PRO A 224 11.02 7.59 5.92
CA PRO A 224 10.92 6.15 6.18
C PRO A 224 9.86 5.51 5.27
N GLY A 225 10.01 4.22 4.93
CA GLY A 225 9.04 3.46 4.13
C GLY A 225 8.58 4.20 2.87
N SER A 226 7.27 4.27 2.63
CA SER A 226 6.66 5.00 1.50
C SER A 226 5.98 6.32 1.94
N TYR A 227 6.60 7.06 2.86
CA TYR A 227 6.07 8.35 3.34
C TYR A 227 6.22 9.40 2.23
N ASN A 228 5.18 9.52 1.40
CA ASN A 228 5.17 10.27 0.14
C ASN A 228 3.95 11.19 -0.03
N THR A 229 3.15 11.34 1.03
CA THR A 229 1.99 12.23 1.09
C THR A 229 2.35 13.55 1.77
N PRO A 230 1.54 14.63 1.61
CA PRO A 230 1.76 15.90 2.29
C PRO A 230 2.00 15.75 3.79
N MET A 231 1.17 14.93 4.44
CA MET A 231 1.29 14.68 5.88
C MET A 231 2.49 13.80 6.24
N GLY A 232 2.83 12.81 5.40
CA GLY A 232 4.02 11.99 5.58
C GLY A 232 5.30 12.84 5.57
N ILE A 233 5.44 13.74 4.60
CA ILE A 233 6.57 14.69 4.53
C ILE A 233 6.57 15.61 5.75
N CYS A 234 5.42 16.18 6.11
CA CYS A 234 5.33 17.05 7.29
C CYS A 234 5.76 16.33 8.58
N LEU A 235 5.39 15.07 8.76
CA LEU A 235 5.75 14.30 9.95
C LEU A 235 7.27 14.11 10.06
N VAL A 236 7.92 13.74 8.95
CA VAL A 236 9.38 13.56 8.91
C VAL A 236 10.09 14.88 9.17
N VAL A 237 9.70 15.94 8.47
CA VAL A 237 10.31 17.27 8.64
C VAL A 237 10.14 17.80 10.06
N ASN A 238 8.94 17.68 10.64
CA ASN A 238 8.66 18.25 11.96
C ASN A 238 9.30 17.48 13.11
N ASN A 239 9.51 16.16 12.96
CA ASN A 239 9.88 15.29 14.07
C ASN A 239 11.27 14.65 13.93
N GLN A 240 11.84 14.57 12.72
CA GLN A 240 13.10 13.85 12.46
C GLN A 240 14.19 14.74 11.86
N LEU A 241 13.86 15.90 11.27
CA LEU A 241 14.88 16.81 10.74
C LEU A 241 15.69 17.45 11.88
N ARG A 242 17.01 17.24 11.85
CA ARG A 242 17.98 17.71 12.86
C ARG A 242 18.98 18.70 12.25
N PRO A 243 19.62 19.56 13.07
CA PRO A 243 20.64 20.52 12.62
C PRO A 243 21.79 19.89 11.82
N GLU A 244 22.20 18.67 12.17
CA GLU A 244 23.31 17.97 11.48
C GLU A 244 22.98 17.56 10.04
N HIS A 245 21.70 17.36 9.69
CA HIS A 245 21.32 16.88 8.36
C HIS A 245 21.60 17.95 7.30
N GLN A 246 22.33 17.58 6.25
CA GLN A 246 22.72 18.44 5.13
C GLN A 246 21.90 18.15 3.87
N VAL A 247 21.34 16.94 3.76
CA VAL A 247 20.50 16.52 2.63
C VAL A 247 19.21 15.90 3.14
N LEU A 248 18.09 16.29 2.52
CA LEU A 248 16.77 15.71 2.76
C LEU A 248 16.25 15.07 1.48
N VAL A 249 16.11 13.74 1.47
CA VAL A 249 15.60 12.98 0.32
C VAL A 249 14.13 12.63 0.53
N LEU A 250 13.27 13.18 -0.31
CA LEU A 250 11.82 13.08 -0.21
C LEU A 250 11.23 12.34 -1.40
N GLU A 251 10.26 11.47 -1.11
CA GLU A 251 9.44 10.81 -2.12
C GLU A 251 8.18 11.64 -2.40
N TYR A 252 7.93 11.96 -3.67
CA TYR A 252 6.76 12.72 -4.11
C TYR A 252 5.77 11.78 -4.81
N GLY A 253 4.80 11.29 -4.05
CA GLY A 253 3.74 10.40 -4.52
C GLY A 253 2.60 11.18 -5.16
N ILE A 254 1.97 10.58 -6.19
CA ILE A 254 0.82 11.19 -6.87
C ILE A 254 -0.34 10.23 -6.90
N ARG A 255 -1.55 10.77 -6.79
CA ARG A 255 -2.82 10.09 -6.98
C ARG A 255 -3.80 10.96 -7.75
N HIS A 256 -3.79 12.27 -7.52
CA HIS A 256 -4.65 13.23 -8.20
C HIS A 256 -3.84 14.33 -8.89
N PRO A 257 -4.39 14.98 -9.93
CA PRO A 257 -3.78 16.17 -10.50
C PRO A 257 -3.54 17.24 -9.42
N GLY A 258 -2.35 17.85 -9.42
CA GLY A 258 -1.94 18.88 -8.47
C GLY A 258 -1.24 18.37 -7.20
N ASP A 259 -1.10 17.06 -7.01
CA ASP A 259 -0.43 16.49 -5.83
C ASP A 259 1.05 16.92 -5.74
N ILE A 260 1.78 16.95 -6.86
CA ILE A 260 3.19 17.40 -6.87
C ILE A 260 3.29 18.87 -6.45
N ARG A 261 2.36 19.71 -6.93
CA ARG A 261 2.30 21.13 -6.55
C ARG A 261 2.09 21.27 -5.04
N GLU A 262 1.16 20.52 -4.46
CA GLU A 262 0.91 20.54 -3.02
C GLU A 262 2.16 20.12 -2.21
N LEU A 263 2.81 19.04 -2.63
CA LEU A 263 4.03 18.53 -1.99
C LEU A 263 5.18 19.54 -2.09
N CYS A 264 5.40 20.13 -3.27
CA CYS A 264 6.43 21.16 -3.48
C CYS A 264 6.15 22.43 -2.69
N ALA A 265 4.88 22.77 -2.46
CA ALA A 265 4.50 23.90 -1.62
C ALA A 265 4.84 23.67 -0.13
N ILE A 266 5.08 22.43 0.31
CA ILE A 266 5.53 22.10 1.67
C ILE A 266 7.05 22.07 1.72
N ALA A 267 7.66 21.28 0.84
CA ALA A 267 9.10 21.11 0.73
C ALA A 267 9.46 21.25 -0.74
N ARG A 268 10.10 22.37 -1.10
CA ARG A 268 10.47 22.67 -2.48
C ARG A 268 11.84 22.05 -2.79
N PRO A 269 11.95 21.12 -3.75
CA PRO A 269 13.21 20.44 -4.04
C PRO A 269 14.24 21.34 -4.72
N ASP A 270 15.51 21.09 -4.43
CA ASP A 270 16.70 21.63 -5.10
C ASP A 270 17.14 20.75 -6.28
N VAL A 271 16.91 19.43 -6.16
CA VAL A 271 17.20 18.43 -7.19
C VAL A 271 15.92 17.65 -7.46
N ALA A 272 15.55 17.50 -8.73
CA ALA A 272 14.41 16.66 -9.13
C ALA A 272 14.89 15.37 -9.78
N VAL A 273 14.30 14.23 -9.40
CA VAL A 273 14.59 12.91 -9.96
C VAL A 273 13.29 12.29 -10.45
N ILE A 274 13.25 11.88 -11.72
CA ILE A 274 12.11 11.19 -12.32
C ILE A 274 12.55 9.80 -12.80
N THR A 275 11.96 8.76 -12.22
CA THR A 275 12.37 7.37 -12.46
C THR A 275 11.75 6.76 -13.72
N THR A 276 10.42 6.62 -13.78
CA THR A 276 9.68 5.99 -14.90
C THR A 276 8.22 6.46 -14.89
N VAL A 277 7.58 6.49 -16.05
CA VAL A 277 6.13 6.69 -16.24
C VAL A 277 5.50 5.40 -16.75
N GLY A 278 4.85 4.69 -15.84
CA GLY A 278 4.06 3.49 -16.13
C GLY A 278 2.61 3.59 -15.65
N VAL A 279 1.82 2.55 -15.94
CA VAL A 279 0.39 2.45 -15.62
C VAL A 279 0.19 2.33 -14.11
N ALA A 280 -0.05 3.46 -13.44
CA ALA A 280 -0.34 3.54 -12.02
C ALA A 280 -1.31 4.69 -11.74
N HIS A 281 -2.28 4.50 -10.85
CA HIS A 281 -3.29 5.53 -10.51
C HIS A 281 -4.14 6.00 -11.71
N LEU A 282 -4.34 5.15 -12.71
CA LEU A 282 -5.07 5.50 -13.93
C LEU A 282 -6.53 5.92 -13.66
N GLU A 283 -7.21 5.28 -12.70
CA GLU A 283 -8.59 5.64 -12.29
C GLU A 283 -8.72 7.12 -11.90
N THR A 284 -7.72 7.66 -11.20
CA THR A 284 -7.76 9.02 -10.66
C THR A 284 -7.06 10.04 -11.54
N MET A 285 -6.16 9.60 -12.44
CA MET A 285 -5.43 10.45 -13.38
C MET A 285 -6.05 10.51 -14.78
N GLY A 286 -6.87 9.53 -15.14
CA GLY A 286 -7.53 9.42 -16.45
C GLY A 286 -6.64 8.77 -17.52
N SER A 287 -5.41 9.26 -17.73
CA SER A 287 -4.50 8.77 -18.78
C SER A 287 -3.04 8.69 -18.35
N ILE A 288 -2.22 7.98 -19.12
CA ILE A 288 -0.77 7.89 -18.88
C ILE A 288 -0.05 9.21 -19.22
N GLU A 289 -0.59 9.97 -20.15
CA GLU A 289 -0.14 11.33 -20.47
C GLU A 289 -0.36 12.25 -19.28
N ASN A 290 -1.50 12.16 -18.60
CA ASN A 290 -1.75 12.95 -17.39
C ASN A 290 -0.81 12.55 -16.25
N ILE A 291 -0.49 11.26 -16.12
CA ILE A 291 0.52 10.76 -15.18
C ILE A 291 1.90 11.38 -15.51
N ALA A 292 2.29 11.40 -16.79
CA ALA A 292 3.55 12.01 -17.23
C ALA A 292 3.57 13.51 -16.94
N GLN A 293 2.49 14.22 -17.24
CA GLN A 293 2.34 15.65 -17.01
C GLN A 293 2.45 16.00 -15.52
N GLU A 294 1.73 15.29 -14.66
CA GLU A 294 1.76 15.50 -13.22
C GLU A 294 3.16 15.25 -12.65
N LYS A 295 3.83 14.15 -13.03
CA LYS A 295 5.22 13.87 -12.59
C LYS A 295 6.21 14.90 -13.11
N GLY A 296 6.11 15.26 -14.38
CA GLY A 296 6.97 16.28 -14.99
C GLY A 296 6.80 17.66 -14.37
N SER A 297 5.66 17.93 -13.72
CA SER A 297 5.46 19.18 -12.97
C SER A 297 6.41 19.32 -11.77
N LEU A 298 7.08 18.25 -11.32
CA LEU A 298 8.13 18.32 -10.29
C LEU A 298 9.27 19.25 -10.74
N ILE A 299 9.65 19.16 -12.02
CA ILE A 299 10.69 20.01 -12.63
C ILE A 299 10.24 21.46 -12.69
N THR A 300 8.95 21.71 -12.90
CA THR A 300 8.41 23.07 -12.95
C THR A 300 8.32 23.71 -11.55
N HIS A 301 8.05 22.91 -10.50
CA HIS A 301 7.84 23.42 -9.14
C HIS A 301 9.10 23.38 -8.25
N MET A 302 10.19 22.74 -8.67
CA MET A 302 11.47 22.77 -7.96
C MET A 302 12.10 24.19 -7.96
N LYS A 303 13.22 24.37 -7.26
CA LYS A 303 13.96 25.64 -7.30
C LYS A 303 14.57 25.86 -8.70
N PRO A 304 14.47 27.06 -9.29
CA PRO A 304 15.00 27.33 -10.63
C PRO A 304 16.51 27.06 -10.72
N GLY A 305 16.96 26.55 -11.87
CA GLY A 305 18.38 26.26 -12.13
C GLY A 305 18.93 25.01 -11.44
N GLY A 306 18.14 24.33 -10.61
CA GLY A 306 18.55 23.10 -9.93
C GLY A 306 18.74 21.90 -10.88
N PRO A 307 19.57 20.89 -10.50
CA PRO A 307 19.77 19.70 -11.31
C PRO A 307 18.51 18.86 -11.50
N VAL A 308 18.32 18.34 -12.71
CA VAL A 308 17.21 17.43 -13.06
C VAL A 308 17.79 16.10 -13.52
N VAL A 309 17.44 15.01 -12.85
CA VAL A 309 17.89 13.64 -13.16
C VAL A 309 16.75 12.87 -13.81
N LEU A 310 16.97 12.39 -15.03
CA LEU A 310 15.96 11.72 -15.85
C LEU A 310 16.46 10.36 -16.31
N ASN A 311 15.64 9.34 -16.12
CA ASN A 311 15.78 8.10 -16.86
C ASN A 311 15.38 8.34 -18.33
N VAL A 312 16.33 8.22 -19.25
CA VAL A 312 16.07 8.43 -20.68
C VAL A 312 15.71 7.15 -21.45
N ASP A 313 15.71 5.99 -20.78
CA ASP A 313 15.19 4.74 -21.35
C ASP A 313 13.65 4.76 -21.44
N ASP A 314 12.99 5.65 -20.69
CA ASP A 314 11.56 5.94 -20.84
C ASP A 314 11.37 7.21 -21.70
N PRO A 315 10.82 7.09 -22.93
CA PRO A 315 10.63 8.23 -23.82
C PRO A 315 9.79 9.36 -23.23
N ARG A 316 8.82 9.04 -22.36
CA ARG A 316 7.97 10.04 -21.70
C ARG A 316 8.75 10.85 -20.67
N VAL A 317 9.69 10.20 -19.99
CA VAL A 317 10.59 10.86 -19.03
C VAL A 317 11.68 11.64 -19.78
N ALA A 318 12.24 11.08 -20.85
CA ALA A 318 13.22 11.76 -21.71
C ALA A 318 12.69 13.10 -22.24
N ALA A 319 11.43 13.13 -22.70
CA ALA A 319 10.76 14.35 -23.17
C ALA A 319 10.61 15.44 -22.09
N MET A 320 10.74 15.10 -20.80
CA MET A 320 10.64 16.08 -19.71
C MET A 320 11.88 16.98 -19.61
N ALA A 321 12.98 16.65 -20.31
CA ALA A 321 14.20 17.45 -20.33
C ALA A 321 13.94 18.90 -20.77
N GLU A 322 12.98 19.13 -21.68
CA GLU A 322 12.60 20.46 -22.17
C GLU A 322 12.02 21.38 -21.08
N ARG A 323 11.57 20.81 -19.96
CA ARG A 323 11.01 21.57 -18.81
C ARG A 323 12.10 22.08 -17.87
N ALA A 324 13.31 21.56 -17.98
CA ALA A 324 14.39 21.86 -17.07
C ALA A 324 14.98 23.25 -17.36
N THR A 325 15.15 24.04 -16.31
CA THR A 325 15.88 25.32 -16.38
C THR A 325 17.34 25.19 -15.95
N GLY A 326 17.69 24.09 -15.29
CA GLY A 326 19.04 23.76 -14.85
C GLY A 326 19.65 22.61 -15.65
N ARG A 327 20.80 22.09 -15.15
CA ARG A 327 21.50 20.97 -15.78
C ARG A 327 20.64 19.71 -15.76
N VAL A 328 20.45 19.10 -16.93
CA VAL A 328 19.81 17.78 -17.08
C VAL A 328 20.87 16.70 -17.04
N TRP A 329 20.68 15.70 -16.18
CA TRP A 329 21.46 14.48 -16.07
C TRP A 329 20.64 13.32 -16.64
N ARG A 330 21.06 12.81 -17.79
CA ARG A 330 20.41 11.73 -18.51
C ARG A 330 21.02 10.40 -18.08
N VAL A 331 20.18 9.50 -17.61
CA VAL A 331 20.57 8.21 -17.08
C VAL A 331 20.00 7.10 -17.93
N SER A 332 20.82 6.13 -18.31
CA SER A 332 20.40 5.00 -19.10
C SER A 332 21.10 3.71 -18.67
N VAL A 333 20.33 2.65 -18.49
CA VAL A 333 20.86 1.28 -18.35
C VAL A 333 20.85 0.54 -19.69
N GLU A 334 20.16 1.07 -20.71
CA GLU A 334 20.07 0.49 -22.06
C GLU A 334 21.10 1.07 -23.05
N GLY A 335 21.89 2.06 -22.64
CA GLY A 335 22.95 2.64 -23.46
C GLY A 335 22.47 3.73 -24.42
N HIS A 336 21.44 4.50 -24.04
CA HIS A 336 20.94 5.62 -24.81
C HIS A 336 22.08 6.59 -25.20
N PRO A 337 22.18 7.04 -26.47
CA PRO A 337 23.35 7.77 -26.98
C PRO A 337 23.62 9.10 -26.25
N ASN A 338 22.55 9.76 -25.79
CA ASN A 338 22.63 11.03 -25.06
C ASN A 338 22.72 10.86 -23.54
N ALA A 339 22.99 9.67 -23.01
CA ALA A 339 23.06 9.44 -21.57
C ALA A 339 24.40 9.92 -20.99
N ASP A 340 24.32 10.72 -19.93
CA ASP A 340 25.46 11.20 -19.14
C ASP A 340 25.99 10.10 -18.22
N ILE A 341 25.10 9.30 -17.63
CA ILE A 341 25.45 8.18 -16.75
C ILE A 341 24.94 6.88 -17.37
N THR A 342 25.84 5.92 -17.59
CA THR A 342 25.48 4.60 -18.14
C THR A 342 26.06 3.45 -17.34
N ALA A 343 25.50 2.25 -17.53
CA ALA A 343 26.07 0.99 -17.06
C ALA A 343 26.36 0.04 -18.23
N ARG A 344 27.40 -0.76 -18.09
CA ARG A 344 27.69 -1.90 -18.97
C ARG A 344 28.24 -3.08 -18.19
N ASP A 345 28.46 -4.19 -18.90
CA ASP A 345 29.05 -5.42 -18.36
C ASP A 345 28.29 -5.97 -17.13
N LEU A 346 26.94 -5.90 -17.18
CA LEU A 346 26.08 -6.39 -16.11
C LEU A 346 26.23 -7.91 -15.97
N GLN A 347 26.66 -8.35 -14.80
CA GLN A 347 26.81 -9.76 -14.43
C GLN A 347 26.07 -10.00 -13.12
N TYR A 348 25.35 -11.13 -13.05
CA TYR A 348 24.64 -11.57 -11.85
C TYR A 348 25.36 -12.80 -11.28
N GLY A 349 25.43 -12.89 -9.96
CA GLY A 349 26.03 -14.02 -9.28
C GLY A 349 25.65 -14.08 -7.79
N PRO A 350 26.22 -15.03 -7.04
CA PRO A 350 25.89 -15.26 -5.63
C PRO A 350 26.11 -14.04 -4.72
N ASP A 351 27.02 -13.15 -5.11
CA ASP A 351 27.31 -11.91 -4.37
C ASP A 351 26.44 -10.72 -4.81
N GLY A 352 25.56 -10.93 -5.79
CA GLY A 352 24.65 -9.93 -6.35
C GLY A 352 24.99 -9.52 -7.77
N THR A 353 24.86 -8.24 -8.07
CA THR A 353 25.11 -7.67 -9.40
C THR A 353 26.45 -6.93 -9.41
N THR A 354 27.27 -7.20 -10.42
CA THR A 354 28.47 -6.42 -10.75
C THR A 354 28.26 -5.74 -12.10
N PHE A 355 28.66 -4.47 -12.22
CA PHE A 355 28.54 -3.69 -13.45
C PHE A 355 29.51 -2.52 -13.45
N THR A 356 29.91 -2.06 -14.64
CA THR A 356 30.77 -0.87 -14.79
C THR A 356 29.90 0.35 -15.04
N VAL A 357 30.05 1.37 -14.21
CA VAL A 357 29.38 2.67 -14.38
C VAL A 357 30.34 3.62 -15.07
N ARG A 358 29.85 4.31 -16.10
CA ARG A 358 30.54 5.43 -16.76
C ARG A 358 29.80 6.73 -16.48
N ASP A 359 30.55 7.79 -16.14
CA ASP A 359 30.00 9.13 -15.93
C ASP A 359 30.17 10.04 -17.16
N GLU A 360 29.71 11.29 -17.01
CA GLU A 360 29.65 12.28 -18.07
C GLU A 360 31.04 12.73 -18.57
N GLU A 361 32.07 12.54 -17.74
CA GLU A 361 33.46 12.88 -18.03
C GLU A 361 34.20 11.67 -18.64
N GLY A 362 33.52 10.54 -18.80
CA GLY A 362 34.08 9.29 -19.27
C GLY A 362 34.84 8.51 -18.19
N HIS A 363 34.77 8.93 -16.92
CA HIS A 363 35.36 8.14 -15.84
C HIS A 363 34.55 6.88 -15.60
N GLU A 364 35.24 5.83 -15.16
CA GLU A 364 34.63 4.54 -14.92
C GLU A 364 34.96 3.99 -13.53
N ALA A 365 33.99 3.27 -12.96
CA ALA A 365 34.20 2.48 -11.76
C ALA A 365 33.33 1.22 -11.80
N VAL A 366 33.87 0.14 -11.25
CA VAL A 366 33.12 -1.11 -11.05
C VAL A 366 32.26 -0.98 -9.79
N PHE A 367 30.96 -1.16 -9.96
CA PHE A 367 29.98 -1.22 -8.89
C PHE A 367 29.66 -2.67 -8.58
N ARG A 368 29.48 -2.97 -7.29
CA ARG A 368 29.00 -4.24 -6.78
C ARG A 368 27.84 -3.96 -5.85
N THR A 369 26.79 -4.76 -5.90
CA THR A 369 25.62 -4.57 -5.04
C THR A 369 24.88 -5.90 -4.84
N LYS A 370 24.21 -6.08 -3.70
CA LYS A 370 23.34 -7.25 -3.48
C LYS A 370 22.01 -7.16 -4.22
N LEU A 371 21.67 -5.99 -4.77
CA LEU A 371 20.43 -5.78 -5.51
C LEU A 371 20.51 -6.48 -6.87
N LEU A 372 19.46 -7.22 -7.22
CA LEU A 372 19.35 -7.92 -8.50
C LEU A 372 18.45 -7.17 -9.49
N GLY A 373 18.71 -7.39 -10.78
CA GLY A 373 17.89 -6.89 -11.89
C GLY A 373 18.28 -5.52 -12.43
N ARG A 374 18.05 -5.33 -13.75
CA ARG A 374 18.37 -4.10 -14.49
C ARG A 374 17.68 -2.86 -13.92
N HIS A 375 16.45 -3.01 -13.43
CA HIS A 375 15.71 -1.91 -12.82
C HIS A 375 16.41 -1.37 -11.55
N ASN A 376 17.09 -2.22 -10.78
CA ASN A 376 17.87 -1.78 -9.62
C ASN A 376 19.18 -1.14 -10.04
N VAL A 377 19.82 -1.61 -11.12
CA VAL A 377 20.96 -0.91 -11.73
C VAL A 377 20.55 0.50 -12.16
N LEU A 378 19.43 0.65 -12.88
CA LEU A 378 18.87 1.97 -13.24
C LEU A 378 18.64 2.84 -12.00
N ASN A 379 18.03 2.29 -10.93
CA ASN A 379 17.82 3.02 -9.69
C ASN A 379 19.14 3.50 -9.05
N ILE A 380 20.21 2.68 -9.13
CA ILE A 380 21.57 3.05 -8.69
C ILE A 380 22.12 4.16 -9.56
N LEU A 381 22.01 4.08 -10.88
CA LEU A 381 22.50 5.12 -11.79
C LEU A 381 21.79 6.47 -11.57
N LEU A 382 20.49 6.47 -11.26
CA LEU A 382 19.76 7.68 -10.86
C LEU A 382 20.35 8.29 -9.58
N GLY A 383 20.69 7.45 -8.61
CA GLY A 383 21.39 7.88 -7.40
C GLY A 383 22.80 8.39 -7.66
N VAL A 384 23.54 7.76 -8.58
CA VAL A 384 24.87 8.19 -9.02
C VAL A 384 24.80 9.56 -9.68
N ALA A 385 23.82 9.82 -10.55
CA ALA A 385 23.62 11.14 -11.16
C ALA A 385 23.36 12.23 -10.11
N VAL A 386 22.57 11.95 -9.07
CA VAL A 386 22.40 12.88 -7.94
C VAL A 386 23.74 13.10 -7.23
N GLY A 387 24.48 12.04 -6.91
CA GLY A 387 25.79 12.15 -6.27
C GLY A 387 26.82 12.94 -7.09
N ARG A 388 26.87 12.72 -8.40
CA ARG A 388 27.69 13.48 -9.35
C ARG A 388 27.31 14.96 -9.37
N SER A 389 26.01 15.28 -9.41
CA SER A 389 25.52 16.66 -9.31
C SER A 389 25.91 17.37 -8.01
N MET A 390 26.24 16.61 -6.97
CA MET A 390 26.70 17.08 -5.65
C MET A 390 28.20 16.87 -5.41
N GLY A 391 28.97 16.57 -6.47
CA GLY A 391 30.42 16.49 -6.45
C GLY A 391 31.02 15.23 -5.81
N LEU A 392 30.29 14.12 -5.74
CA LEU A 392 30.85 12.81 -5.35
C LEU A 392 31.57 12.17 -6.53
N ARG A 393 32.65 11.43 -6.24
CA ARG A 393 33.37 10.62 -7.24
C ARG A 393 32.73 9.24 -7.36
N LEU A 394 32.78 8.64 -8.55
CA LEU A 394 32.24 7.29 -8.81
C LEU A 394 32.76 6.25 -7.80
N ARG A 395 34.06 6.26 -7.48
CA ARG A 395 34.65 5.31 -6.53
C ARG A 395 34.04 5.37 -5.13
N GLN A 396 33.67 6.57 -4.64
CA GLN A 396 33.02 6.72 -3.33
C GLN A 396 31.62 6.09 -3.36
N MET A 397 30.88 6.32 -4.45
CA MET A 397 29.54 5.76 -4.62
C MET A 397 29.56 4.25 -4.87
N ALA A 398 30.56 3.73 -5.59
CA ALA A 398 30.76 2.30 -5.79
C ALA A 398 30.94 1.55 -4.45
N HIS A 399 31.70 2.13 -3.52
CA HIS A 399 31.87 1.57 -2.18
C HIS A 399 30.54 1.56 -1.38
N ALA A 400 29.74 2.61 -1.49
CA ALA A 400 28.43 2.66 -0.84
C ALA A 400 27.39 1.71 -1.46
N ALA A 401 27.40 1.54 -2.78
CA ALA A 401 26.50 0.65 -3.50
C ALA A 401 26.61 -0.82 -3.03
N ALA A 402 27.80 -1.23 -2.57
CA ALA A 402 28.06 -2.56 -2.01
C ALA A 402 27.30 -2.83 -0.70
N ARG A 403 26.88 -1.79 0.02
CA ARG A 403 26.13 -1.91 1.28
C ARG A 403 24.62 -1.83 1.11
N LEU A 404 24.13 -1.55 -0.10
CA LEU A 404 22.70 -1.54 -0.40
C LEU A 404 22.07 -2.89 -0.06
N GLN A 405 20.97 -2.83 0.69
CA GLN A 405 20.21 -4.02 1.09
C GLN A 405 18.97 -4.17 0.21
N PRO A 406 18.65 -5.40 -0.23
CA PRO A 406 17.38 -5.68 -0.89
C PRO A 406 16.21 -5.44 0.06
N VAL A 407 15.06 -5.09 -0.52
CA VAL A 407 13.80 -5.09 0.22
C VAL A 407 13.38 -6.56 0.41
N ALA A 408 12.90 -6.91 1.60
CA ALA A 408 12.46 -8.27 1.90
C ALA A 408 11.44 -8.76 0.86
N HIS A 409 11.61 -10.01 0.40
CA HIS A 409 10.73 -10.68 -0.57
C HIS A 409 10.57 -9.96 -1.92
N ARG A 410 11.58 -9.20 -2.37
CA ARG A 410 11.63 -8.55 -3.68
C ARG A 410 12.98 -8.75 -4.34
N LEU A 411 13.13 -9.85 -5.07
CA LEU A 411 14.41 -10.35 -5.60
C LEU A 411 15.51 -10.33 -4.53
N GLN A 412 15.13 -10.73 -3.32
CA GLN A 412 16.02 -10.70 -2.17
C GLN A 412 17.03 -11.83 -2.26
N LEU A 413 18.28 -11.47 -2.53
CA LEU A 413 19.38 -12.42 -2.56
C LEU A 413 19.82 -12.80 -1.14
N ARG A 414 19.85 -14.12 -0.87
CA ARG A 414 20.24 -14.72 0.40
C ARG A 414 21.21 -15.87 0.16
N GLN A 415 22.18 -16.01 1.05
CA GLN A 415 23.05 -17.18 1.10
C GLN A 415 22.54 -18.11 2.21
N GLU A 416 22.28 -19.37 1.87
CA GLU A 416 21.83 -20.38 2.83
C GLU A 416 22.78 -21.58 2.80
N GLY A 417 23.82 -21.54 3.63
CA GLY A 417 24.87 -22.54 3.58
C GLY A 417 25.60 -22.48 2.22
N PRO A 418 25.68 -23.59 1.46
CA PRO A 418 26.39 -23.63 0.18
C PRO A 418 25.51 -23.28 -1.04
N ILE A 419 24.25 -22.88 -0.85
CA ILE A 419 23.31 -22.52 -1.92
C ILE A 419 22.97 -21.03 -1.89
N THR A 420 22.55 -20.52 -3.04
CA THR A 420 22.03 -19.16 -3.20
C THR A 420 20.51 -19.19 -3.35
N VAL A 421 19.81 -18.33 -2.63
CA VAL A 421 18.35 -18.17 -2.70
C VAL A 421 18.00 -16.77 -3.20
N ILE A 422 17.11 -16.69 -4.18
CA ILE A 422 16.46 -15.46 -4.63
C ILE A 422 15.01 -15.52 -4.17
N ASP A 423 14.65 -14.68 -3.20
CA ASP A 423 13.30 -14.61 -2.64
C ASP A 423 12.51 -13.46 -3.27
N ASP A 424 11.56 -13.81 -4.14
CA ASP A 424 10.61 -12.90 -4.81
C ASP A 424 9.15 -13.34 -4.52
N ALA A 425 8.88 -13.69 -3.25
CA ALA A 425 7.65 -14.32 -2.82
C ALA A 425 6.47 -13.35 -2.54
N PHE A 426 6.66 -12.03 -2.58
CA PHE A 426 5.64 -11.11 -2.05
C PHE A 426 4.38 -10.95 -2.90
N ASN A 427 4.54 -10.72 -4.21
CA ASN A 427 3.44 -10.54 -5.15
C ASN A 427 3.94 -10.69 -6.59
N SER A 428 3.36 -11.62 -7.34
CA SER A 428 3.75 -11.86 -8.71
C SER A 428 2.90 -11.08 -9.73
N ASN A 429 3.55 -10.70 -10.82
CA ASN A 429 2.91 -10.17 -12.03
C ASN A 429 3.75 -10.59 -13.25
N PRO A 430 3.19 -10.62 -14.46
CA PRO A 430 3.87 -11.19 -15.62
C PRO A 430 5.24 -10.58 -15.91
N VAL A 431 5.37 -9.26 -15.77
CA VAL A 431 6.64 -8.55 -16.02
C VAL A 431 7.68 -8.87 -14.94
N GLY A 432 7.26 -8.89 -13.67
CA GLY A 432 8.11 -9.21 -12.53
C GLY A 432 8.63 -10.65 -12.58
N ALA A 433 7.72 -11.61 -12.75
CA ALA A 433 8.01 -13.04 -12.80
C ALA A 433 8.99 -13.37 -13.93
N ARG A 434 8.73 -12.85 -15.14
CA ARG A 434 9.64 -12.97 -16.28
C ARG A 434 11.03 -12.44 -15.96
N ASN A 435 11.13 -11.23 -15.40
CA ASN A 435 12.42 -10.63 -15.04
C ASN A 435 13.15 -11.44 -13.96
N ALA A 436 12.45 -12.00 -12.97
CA ALA A 436 13.05 -12.87 -11.95
C ALA A 436 13.69 -14.12 -12.57
N VAL A 437 12.98 -14.77 -13.50
CA VAL A 437 13.47 -15.96 -14.22
C VAL A 437 14.62 -15.63 -15.16
N GLU A 438 14.55 -14.50 -15.88
CA GLU A 438 15.67 -14.04 -16.72
C GLU A 438 16.92 -13.75 -15.88
N ILE A 439 16.77 -13.20 -14.67
CA ILE A 439 17.89 -13.00 -13.73
C ILE A 439 18.48 -14.34 -13.30
N LEU A 440 17.64 -15.29 -12.87
CA LEU A 440 18.06 -16.63 -12.50
C LEU A 440 18.83 -17.30 -13.65
N GLY A 441 18.35 -17.15 -14.89
CA GLY A 441 18.99 -17.67 -16.10
C GLY A 441 20.43 -17.24 -16.33
N ARG A 442 20.86 -16.12 -15.70
CA ARG A 442 22.21 -15.55 -15.83
C ARG A 442 23.21 -16.08 -14.80
N PHE A 443 22.78 -16.82 -13.79
CA PHE A 443 23.69 -17.41 -12.80
C PHE A 443 24.45 -18.59 -13.40
N THR A 444 25.74 -18.70 -13.06
CA THR A 444 26.66 -19.73 -13.62
C THR A 444 27.27 -20.65 -12.56
N THR A 445 26.90 -20.54 -11.29
CA THR A 445 27.56 -21.23 -10.16
C THR A 445 27.05 -22.64 -9.89
N GLY A 446 25.93 -23.04 -10.50
CA GLY A 446 25.29 -24.33 -10.28
C GLY A 446 23.98 -24.43 -11.05
N ARG A 447 23.10 -25.35 -10.64
CA ARG A 447 21.79 -25.52 -11.28
C ARG A 447 20.86 -24.37 -10.87
N ARG A 448 20.07 -23.92 -11.84
CA ARG A 448 19.05 -22.89 -11.67
C ARG A 448 17.73 -23.59 -11.42
N ILE A 449 17.13 -23.31 -10.27
CA ILE A 449 15.93 -24.01 -9.81
C ILE A 449 14.87 -22.95 -9.51
N ILE A 450 13.66 -23.13 -10.03
CA ILE A 450 12.52 -22.29 -9.67
C ILE A 450 11.54 -23.08 -8.80
N VAL A 451 11.01 -22.44 -7.77
CA VAL A 451 9.86 -22.89 -7.00
C VAL A 451 8.77 -21.84 -7.19
N THR A 452 7.64 -22.23 -7.77
CA THR A 452 6.52 -21.30 -7.99
C THR A 452 5.18 -22.01 -7.93
N PRO A 453 4.18 -21.41 -7.27
CA PRO A 453 2.78 -21.79 -7.40
C PRO A 453 2.09 -21.10 -8.59
N GLY A 454 2.84 -20.33 -9.40
CA GLY A 454 2.28 -19.55 -10.50
C GLY A 454 1.57 -18.28 -10.07
N MET A 455 1.16 -17.48 -11.05
CA MET A 455 0.51 -16.19 -10.87
C MET A 455 -1.00 -16.35 -10.65
N ILE A 456 -1.56 -15.55 -9.73
CA ILE A 456 -3.00 -15.46 -9.47
C ILE A 456 -3.51 -14.02 -9.65
N GLU A 457 -4.83 -13.83 -9.54
CA GLU A 457 -5.50 -12.52 -9.60
C GLU A 457 -5.37 -11.78 -10.95
N LEU A 458 -5.04 -12.49 -12.03
CA LEU A 458 -4.93 -11.92 -13.39
C LEU A 458 -6.25 -11.98 -14.18
N GLY A 459 -7.32 -12.47 -13.56
CA GLY A 459 -8.63 -12.59 -14.19
C GLY A 459 -8.60 -13.50 -15.43
N PRO A 460 -9.24 -13.12 -16.54
CA PRO A 460 -9.29 -13.95 -17.76
C PRO A 460 -7.94 -14.25 -18.40
N ARG A 461 -6.89 -13.48 -18.06
CA ARG A 461 -5.53 -13.65 -18.64
C ARG A 461 -4.65 -14.60 -17.83
N GLN A 462 -5.12 -15.10 -16.70
CA GLN A 462 -4.30 -15.89 -15.78
C GLN A 462 -3.73 -17.15 -16.44
N GLU A 463 -4.54 -17.88 -17.19
CA GLU A 463 -4.11 -19.10 -17.85
C GLU A 463 -3.03 -18.81 -18.91
N GLU A 464 -3.29 -17.85 -19.81
CA GLU A 464 -2.38 -17.42 -20.87
C GLU A 464 -1.03 -16.93 -20.30
N GLU A 465 -1.06 -16.06 -19.30
CA GLU A 465 0.16 -15.50 -18.71
C GLU A 465 0.98 -16.55 -17.96
N ASN A 466 0.34 -17.52 -17.30
CA ASN A 466 1.06 -18.65 -16.69
C ASN A 466 1.61 -19.62 -17.75
N ARG A 467 0.93 -19.82 -18.87
CA ARG A 467 1.46 -20.61 -20.00
C ARG A 467 2.69 -19.96 -20.60
N LEU A 468 2.65 -18.65 -20.83
CA LEU A 468 3.81 -17.86 -21.26
C LEU A 468 4.94 -17.89 -20.22
N PHE A 469 4.60 -17.87 -18.93
CA PHE A 469 5.59 -18.00 -17.86
C PHE A 469 6.31 -19.35 -17.91
N GLY A 470 5.61 -20.45 -18.21
CA GLY A 470 6.21 -21.76 -18.48
C GLY A 470 7.28 -21.72 -19.58
N HIS A 471 7.04 -20.99 -20.67
CA HIS A 471 8.03 -20.81 -21.74
C HIS A 471 9.28 -20.08 -21.25
N HIS A 472 9.10 -19.04 -20.43
CA HIS A 472 10.22 -18.30 -19.86
C HIS A 472 11.05 -19.16 -18.89
N ILE A 473 10.41 -20.01 -18.09
CA ILE A 473 11.09 -20.97 -17.21
C ILE A 473 11.91 -21.94 -18.05
N ALA A 474 11.32 -22.53 -19.09
CA ALA A 474 12.00 -23.51 -19.94
C ALA A 474 13.31 -23.00 -20.55
N ALA A 475 13.36 -21.70 -20.90
CA ALA A 475 14.52 -21.09 -21.51
C ALA A 475 15.67 -20.76 -20.52
N ASN A 476 15.40 -20.71 -19.21
CA ASN A 476 16.34 -20.12 -18.24
C ASN A 476 16.67 -21.03 -17.05
N VAL A 477 15.94 -22.12 -16.85
CA VAL A 477 15.97 -22.89 -15.61
C VAL A 477 16.34 -24.35 -15.88
N ASP A 478 16.97 -25.03 -14.92
CA ASP A 478 17.38 -26.43 -15.01
C ASP A 478 16.41 -27.40 -14.32
N LEU A 479 15.60 -26.92 -13.36
CA LEU A 479 14.55 -27.68 -12.67
C LEU A 479 13.38 -26.75 -12.29
N ALA A 480 12.16 -27.18 -12.60
CA ALA A 480 10.93 -26.49 -12.21
C ALA A 480 10.19 -27.27 -11.12
N LEU A 481 10.10 -26.69 -9.93
CA LEU A 481 9.23 -27.15 -8.85
C LEU A 481 7.94 -26.33 -8.85
N LEU A 482 6.84 -26.98 -9.24
CA LEU A 482 5.53 -26.38 -9.34
C LEU A 482 4.70 -26.74 -8.10
N VAL A 483 4.08 -25.75 -7.46
CA VAL A 483 3.30 -25.95 -6.22
C VAL A 483 1.81 -25.83 -6.52
N GLY A 484 1.05 -26.90 -6.30
CA GLY A 484 -0.37 -27.01 -6.64
C GLY A 484 -0.57 -27.52 -8.07
N GLU A 485 -1.25 -28.66 -8.22
CA GLU A 485 -1.39 -29.33 -9.52
C GLU A 485 -2.36 -28.61 -10.44
N ALA A 486 -3.52 -28.20 -9.93
CA ALA A 486 -4.53 -27.53 -10.75
C ALA A 486 -4.07 -26.11 -11.09
N GLN A 487 -3.51 -25.42 -10.11
CA GLN A 487 -3.06 -24.04 -10.27
C GLN A 487 -1.89 -23.91 -11.27
N THR A 488 -0.95 -24.86 -11.29
CA THR A 488 0.24 -24.79 -12.17
C THR A 488 0.09 -25.55 -13.49
N ALA A 489 -1.08 -26.13 -13.76
CA ALA A 489 -1.35 -26.83 -15.02
C ALA A 489 -1.03 -26.00 -16.28
N PRO A 490 -1.34 -24.69 -16.36
CA PRO A 490 -0.96 -23.86 -17.51
C PRO A 490 0.56 -23.66 -17.64
N ILE A 491 1.29 -23.55 -16.52
CA ILE A 491 2.75 -23.46 -16.53
C ILE A 491 3.36 -24.76 -17.08
N ARG A 492 2.84 -25.91 -16.63
CA ARG A 492 3.27 -27.23 -17.09
C ARG A 492 3.01 -27.41 -18.59
N GLU A 493 1.88 -26.92 -19.09
CA GLU A 493 1.60 -26.89 -20.53
C GLU A 493 2.64 -26.05 -21.28
N GLY A 494 2.92 -24.82 -20.82
CA GLY A 494 3.93 -23.95 -21.43
C GLY A 494 5.35 -24.52 -21.40
N LEU A 495 5.74 -25.21 -20.32
CA LEU A 495 7.00 -25.94 -20.22
C LEU A 495 7.08 -27.04 -21.30
N ARG A 496 6.01 -27.83 -21.46
CA ARG A 496 5.93 -28.90 -22.47
C ARG A 496 5.95 -28.36 -23.89
N GLU A 497 5.21 -27.28 -24.18
CA GLU A 497 5.21 -26.59 -25.47
C GLU A 497 6.59 -26.08 -25.86
N ALA A 498 7.38 -25.61 -24.87
CA ALA A 498 8.75 -25.18 -25.05
C ALA A 498 9.78 -26.33 -25.08
N GLY A 499 9.35 -27.60 -24.99
CA GLY A 499 10.22 -28.77 -25.04
C GLY A 499 11.06 -28.99 -23.77
N PHE A 500 10.59 -28.49 -22.62
CA PHE A 500 11.26 -28.71 -21.34
C PHE A 500 11.11 -30.18 -20.89
N PRO A 501 12.18 -30.87 -20.45
CA PRO A 501 12.10 -32.30 -20.13
C PRO A 501 11.18 -32.59 -18.93
N ASP A 502 10.26 -33.55 -19.08
CA ASP A 502 9.29 -33.90 -18.04
C ASP A 502 9.97 -34.35 -16.74
N GLU A 503 11.13 -35.01 -16.79
CA GLU A 503 11.90 -35.41 -15.61
C GLU A 503 12.50 -34.24 -14.82
N LYS A 504 12.52 -33.04 -15.42
CA LYS A 504 12.95 -31.78 -14.80
C LYS A 504 11.77 -30.95 -14.29
N VAL A 505 10.55 -31.46 -14.38
CA VAL A 505 9.35 -30.85 -13.80
C VAL A 505 8.90 -31.71 -12.63
N ARG A 506 8.75 -31.09 -11.45
CA ARG A 506 8.18 -31.75 -10.28
C ARG A 506 7.01 -30.93 -9.74
N VAL A 507 5.85 -31.55 -9.65
CA VAL A 507 4.67 -30.95 -9.01
C VAL A 507 4.59 -31.45 -7.57
N VAL A 508 4.42 -30.53 -6.63
CA VAL A 508 4.25 -30.80 -5.19
C VAL A 508 2.98 -30.12 -4.69
N ARG A 509 2.46 -30.55 -3.54
CA ARG A 509 1.20 -30.01 -3.00
C ARG A 509 1.36 -28.71 -2.24
N SER A 510 2.53 -28.49 -1.65
CA SER A 510 2.79 -27.33 -0.79
C SER A 510 4.24 -26.87 -0.87
N LEU A 511 4.48 -25.62 -0.45
CA LEU A 511 5.82 -25.09 -0.25
C LEU A 511 6.63 -25.87 0.78
N PHE A 512 5.96 -26.49 1.76
CA PHE A 512 6.61 -27.36 2.74
C PHE A 512 7.20 -28.60 2.05
N GLU A 513 6.42 -29.27 1.20
CA GLU A 513 6.89 -30.43 0.43
C GLU A 513 8.01 -30.05 -0.55
N ALA A 514 7.92 -28.88 -1.20
CA ALA A 514 9.02 -28.33 -2.00
C ALA A 514 10.30 -28.21 -1.16
N LYS A 515 10.20 -27.66 0.04
CA LYS A 515 11.35 -27.43 0.92
C LYS A 515 11.98 -28.75 1.41
N ASP A 516 11.18 -29.73 1.78
CA ASP A 516 11.65 -31.06 2.18
C ASP A 516 12.41 -31.75 1.03
N PHE A 517 11.85 -31.70 -0.19
CA PHE A 517 12.53 -32.21 -1.38
C PHE A 517 13.87 -31.49 -1.61
N LEU A 518 13.87 -30.15 -1.60
CA LEU A 518 15.06 -29.36 -1.86
C LEU A 518 16.17 -29.60 -0.83
N THR A 519 15.83 -29.86 0.44
CA THR A 519 16.80 -30.13 1.50
C THR A 519 17.71 -31.33 1.18
N THR A 520 17.18 -32.33 0.47
CA THR A 520 17.94 -33.53 0.07
C THR A 520 18.47 -33.49 -1.36
N TYR A 521 17.90 -32.64 -2.22
CA TYR A 521 18.21 -32.58 -3.64
C TYR A 521 19.29 -31.54 -4.00
N LEU A 522 19.36 -30.46 -3.24
CA LEU A 522 20.25 -29.34 -3.52
C LEU A 522 21.71 -29.70 -3.34
N ARG A 523 22.55 -29.12 -4.22
CA ARG A 523 24.00 -29.29 -4.22
C ARG A 523 24.66 -27.93 -3.99
N PRO A 524 25.89 -27.90 -3.46
CA PRO A 524 26.67 -26.66 -3.40
C PRO A 524 26.71 -25.94 -4.75
N GLY A 525 26.48 -24.63 -4.72
CA GLY A 525 26.46 -23.75 -5.90
C GLY A 525 25.11 -23.59 -6.59
N ASP A 526 24.11 -24.43 -6.27
CA ASP A 526 22.76 -24.30 -6.81
C ASP A 526 22.11 -22.96 -6.41
N VAL A 527 21.23 -22.46 -7.28
CA VAL A 527 20.51 -21.20 -7.13
C VAL A 527 19.02 -21.47 -7.20
N VAL A 528 18.30 -21.14 -6.12
CA VAL A 528 16.86 -21.35 -5.99
C VAL A 528 16.12 -20.02 -6.03
N LEU A 529 15.22 -19.86 -6.98
CA LEU A 529 14.27 -18.74 -7.03
C LEU A 529 12.94 -19.19 -6.42
N TYR A 530 12.53 -18.57 -5.33
CA TYR A 530 11.14 -18.63 -4.86
C TYR A 530 10.38 -17.48 -5.52
N GLU A 531 9.51 -17.81 -6.46
CA GLU A 531 8.72 -16.85 -7.22
C GLU A 531 7.26 -17.02 -6.84
N ASN A 532 6.68 -15.97 -6.25
CA ASN A 532 5.34 -15.95 -5.66
C ASN A 532 5.15 -16.88 -4.44
N ASP A 533 4.29 -16.44 -3.52
CA ASP A 533 3.78 -17.24 -2.40
C ASP A 533 2.27 -17.03 -2.30
N LEU A 534 1.50 -18.12 -2.39
CA LEU A 534 0.04 -18.00 -2.38
C LEU A 534 -0.46 -17.89 -0.94
N PRO A 535 -1.52 -17.08 -0.69
CA PRO A 535 -2.20 -17.11 0.59
C PRO A 535 -2.78 -18.51 0.88
N ASP A 536 -2.86 -18.90 2.17
CA ASP A 536 -3.40 -20.18 2.68
C ASP A 536 -4.77 -20.62 2.08
N GLN A 537 -5.50 -19.70 1.46
CA GLN A 537 -6.79 -19.98 0.80
C GLN A 537 -6.66 -20.71 -0.53
N TYR A 538 -5.45 -20.76 -1.10
CA TYR A 538 -5.14 -21.40 -2.38
C TYR A 538 -4.26 -22.65 -2.21
N ASP A 539 -3.96 -23.06 -0.96
CA ASP A 539 -3.32 -24.34 -0.70
C ASP A 539 -4.28 -25.47 -1.07
N GLU A 540 -3.87 -26.29 -2.05
CA GLU A 540 -4.59 -27.51 -2.41
C GLU A 540 -4.42 -28.53 -1.26
N ALA A 541 -5.54 -29.10 -0.79
CA ALA A 541 -5.58 -30.01 0.36
C ALA A 541 -4.92 -31.38 0.11
#